data_AF-A0A442SHB1-F1
#
_entry.id   AF-A0A442SHB1-F1
#
_cell.length_a   1.000
_cell.length_b   1.000
_cell.length_c   1.000
_cell.angle_alpha   90.00
_cell.angle_beta   90.00
_cell.angle_gamma   90.00
#
_symmetry.space_group_name_H-M   'P 1'
#
loop_
_entity.id
_entity.type
_entity.pdbx_description
1 polymer ?
#
loop_
_entity_poly.entity_id
_entity_poly.type
_entity_poly.pdbx_seq_one_letter_code
_entity_poly.pdbx_strand_id
1 'polypeptide(L)'
;MSGYTLAGVAGRIRDLENKTNGAYYVGVCWLAMCRDSGKGSKKRLADKVFGVDKGAKETSTFRNAWRIAEKAFSEGFPAERRKAVVELALDEAIDYAVNALELHKTALKVTNMKDYEDVCKYASVETMPPKAEEEPKAEEEKPKAEGDVDADGKGDAEEGVDVVANVKQAISTLSLAQAIELAGWLATHINAAQAATEAATVKAEGGQEWNPADELAKAKAEGEAKRKAA
;
A
#
# COMPACT_ATOMS: atom_id res chain seq x y z
N MET A 1 15.74 18.55 21.87
CA MET A 1 16.34 17.93 20.67
C MET A 1 15.41 18.23 19.51
N SER A 2 15.89 18.88 18.46
CA SER A 2 15.18 18.94 17.19
C SER A 2 15.30 17.58 16.48
N GLY A 3 14.25 17.18 15.77
CA GLY A 3 14.21 15.94 15.00
C GLY A 3 13.56 14.74 15.69
N TYR A 4 13.22 13.73 14.90
CA TYR A 4 12.59 12.50 15.37
C TYR A 4 13.51 11.67 16.27
N THR A 5 12.90 10.82 17.10
CA THR A 5 13.63 9.93 18.01
C THR A 5 13.47 8.48 17.60
N LEU A 6 14.44 7.64 17.98
CA LEU A 6 14.34 6.19 17.79
C LEU A 6 13.12 5.59 18.53
N ALA A 7 12.66 6.21 19.62
CA ALA A 7 11.43 5.82 20.30
C ALA A 7 10.18 6.15 19.48
N GLY A 8 10.15 7.29 18.78
CA GLY A 8 9.08 7.64 17.85
C GLY A 8 9.01 6.68 16.66
N VAL A 9 10.16 6.34 16.08
CA VAL A 9 10.28 5.32 15.02
C VAL A 9 9.76 3.96 15.51
N ALA A 10 10.14 3.53 16.72
CA ALA A 10 9.65 2.29 17.30
C ALA A 10 8.12 2.32 17.55
N GLY A 11 7.55 3.47 17.93
CA GLY A 11 6.10 3.65 18.06
C GLY A 11 5.38 3.43 16.74
N ARG A 12 5.88 4.03 15.65
CA ARG A 12 5.31 3.87 14.30
C ARG A 12 5.40 2.44 13.79
N ILE A 13 6.48 1.75 14.12
CA ILE A 13 6.60 0.31 13.84
C ILE A 13 5.50 -0.50 14.55
N ARG A 14 5.24 -0.22 15.83
CA ARG A 14 4.16 -0.89 16.56
C ARG A 14 2.77 -0.61 15.97
N ASP A 15 2.54 0.61 15.48
CA ASP A 15 1.30 0.95 14.77
C ASP A 15 1.16 0.16 13.45
N LEU A 16 2.27 -0.05 12.75
CA LEU A 16 2.33 -0.78 11.48
C LEU A 16 2.23 -2.30 11.65
N GLU A 17 2.71 -2.88 12.74
CA GLU A 17 2.50 -4.32 13.03
C GLU A 17 1.01 -4.69 13.09
N ASN A 18 0.16 -3.73 13.47
CA ASN A 18 -1.29 -3.92 13.50
C ASN A 18 -1.98 -3.55 12.15
N LYS A 19 -1.24 -3.11 11.13
CA LYS A 19 -1.76 -2.66 9.83
C LYS A 19 -1.07 -3.36 8.65
N THR A 20 -1.82 -3.72 7.62
CA THR A 20 -1.32 -4.53 6.48
C THR A 20 -0.49 -3.76 5.45
N ASN A 21 0.49 -2.94 5.85
CA ASN A 21 1.24 -2.07 4.91
C ASN A 21 2.77 -2.22 5.01
N GLY A 22 3.32 -3.24 4.34
CA GLY A 22 4.74 -3.63 4.43
C GLY A 22 5.75 -2.64 3.81
N ALA A 23 5.34 -1.81 2.84
CA ALA A 23 6.24 -0.82 2.21
C ALA A 23 6.63 0.32 3.18
N TYR A 24 5.67 0.78 3.98
CA TYR A 24 5.90 1.74 5.06
C TYR A 24 6.95 1.24 6.05
N TYR A 25 7.00 -0.07 6.26
CA TYR A 25 7.87 -0.68 7.25
C TYR A 25 9.36 -0.58 6.88
N VAL A 26 9.69 -0.69 5.59
CA VAL A 26 11.07 -0.54 5.10
C VAL A 26 11.55 0.90 5.24
N GLY A 27 10.72 1.89 4.88
CA GLY A 27 11.05 3.31 5.04
C GLY A 27 11.32 3.70 6.49
N VAL A 28 10.51 3.19 7.42
CA VAL A 28 10.70 3.44 8.86
C VAL A 28 11.98 2.76 9.39
N CYS A 29 12.38 1.62 8.84
CA CYS A 29 13.68 1.00 9.13
C CYS A 29 14.86 1.85 8.66
N TRP A 30 14.77 2.49 7.49
CA TRP A 30 15.81 3.42 7.02
C TRP A 30 15.99 4.63 7.95
N LEU A 31 14.91 5.15 8.53
CA LEU A 31 15.01 6.21 9.54
C LEU A 31 15.76 5.75 10.78
N ALA A 32 15.50 4.53 11.26
CA ALA A 32 16.28 3.97 12.36
C ALA A 32 17.78 3.86 12.02
N MET A 33 18.11 3.43 10.80
CA MET A 33 19.50 3.33 10.31
C MET A 33 20.18 4.70 10.19
N CYS A 34 19.45 5.76 9.83
CA CYS A 34 19.97 7.12 9.79
C CYS A 34 20.25 7.67 11.19
N ARG A 35 19.31 7.47 12.12
CA ARG A 35 19.42 7.99 13.49
C ARG A 35 20.48 7.27 14.31
N ASP A 36 20.64 5.98 14.06
CA ASP A 36 21.51 5.11 14.82
C ASP A 36 22.34 4.27 13.84
N SER A 37 23.42 4.85 13.33
CA SER A 37 24.29 4.20 12.34
C SER A 37 25.41 3.43 13.07
N GLY A 38 25.28 2.10 13.18
CA GLY A 38 26.33 1.27 13.76
C GLY A 38 25.93 -0.17 14.04
N LYS A 39 26.92 -1.01 14.36
CA LYS A 39 26.70 -2.40 14.81
C LYS A 39 25.81 -2.37 16.06
N GLY A 40 24.55 -2.74 15.92
CA GLY A 40 23.56 -2.80 17.00
C GLY A 40 22.34 -1.90 16.84
N SER A 41 22.23 -1.12 15.77
CA SER A 41 21.04 -0.30 15.47
C SER A 41 19.76 -1.14 15.38
N LYS A 42 19.83 -2.28 14.67
CA LYS A 42 18.76 -3.29 14.61
C LYS A 42 18.29 -3.70 15.99
N LYS A 43 19.24 -4.10 16.84
CA LYS A 43 18.96 -4.60 18.20
C LYS A 43 18.32 -3.50 19.05
N ARG A 44 18.86 -2.28 19.05
CA ARG A 44 18.31 -1.16 19.82
C ARG A 44 16.90 -0.76 19.37
N LEU A 45 16.61 -0.87 18.07
CA LEU A 45 15.26 -0.69 17.56
C LEU A 45 14.35 -1.84 18.00
N ALA A 46 14.77 -3.09 17.82
CA ALA A 46 14.02 -4.28 18.21
C ALA A 46 13.69 -4.26 19.72
N ASP A 47 14.67 -3.92 20.57
CA ASP A 47 14.51 -3.76 22.02
C ASP A 47 13.44 -2.71 22.37
N LYS A 48 13.28 -1.65 21.56
CA LYS A 48 12.26 -0.60 21.74
C LYS A 48 10.88 -0.95 21.15
N VAL A 49 10.84 -1.84 20.17
CA VAL A 49 9.60 -2.29 19.52
C VAL A 49 8.98 -3.45 20.30
N PHE A 50 9.78 -4.47 20.63
CA PHE A 50 9.35 -5.75 21.18
C PHE A 50 9.66 -5.93 22.67
N GLY A 51 10.51 -5.06 23.24
CA GLY A 51 11.00 -5.21 24.61
C GLY A 51 12.29 -6.03 24.70
N VAL A 52 12.88 -6.06 25.90
CA VAL A 52 14.19 -6.67 26.18
C VAL A 52 14.06 -8.02 26.91
N ASP A 53 12.83 -8.44 27.20
CA ASP A 53 12.56 -9.65 27.98
C ASP A 53 12.99 -10.92 27.25
N LYS A 54 13.41 -11.95 27.99
CA LYS A 54 13.91 -13.23 27.46
C LYS A 54 12.91 -14.01 26.57
N GLY A 55 11.69 -13.54 26.40
CA GLY A 55 10.68 -14.09 25.49
C GLY A 55 10.28 -13.18 24.33
N ALA A 56 10.75 -11.93 24.28
CA ALA A 56 10.45 -10.99 23.21
C ALA A 56 11.09 -11.47 21.91
N LYS A 57 10.27 -11.80 20.91
CA LYS A 57 10.73 -12.24 19.59
C LYS A 57 10.35 -11.21 18.54
N GLU A 58 11.32 -10.88 17.69
CA GLU A 58 11.07 -10.11 16.47
C GLU A 58 10.06 -10.84 15.59
N THR A 59 9.10 -10.11 15.04
CA THR A 59 8.16 -10.64 14.05
C THR A 59 8.90 -11.01 12.76
N SER A 60 8.32 -11.91 11.96
CA SER A 60 8.81 -12.18 10.60
C SER A 60 8.76 -10.92 9.73
N THR A 61 7.73 -10.09 9.91
CA THR A 61 7.55 -8.82 9.21
C THR A 61 8.72 -7.86 9.47
N PHE A 62 9.06 -7.60 10.73
CA PHE A 62 10.19 -6.75 11.09
C PHE A 62 11.51 -7.28 10.53
N ARG A 63 11.75 -8.59 10.65
CA ARG A 63 12.98 -9.23 10.14
C ARG A 63 13.10 -9.08 8.62
N ASN A 64 12.00 -9.26 7.89
CA ASN A 64 11.98 -9.10 6.44
C ASN A 64 12.16 -7.63 6.03
N ALA A 65 11.45 -6.71 6.66
CA ALA A 65 11.57 -5.28 6.38
C ALA A 65 12.99 -4.77 6.65
N TRP A 66 13.61 -5.17 7.77
CA TRP A 66 14.98 -4.80 8.09
C TRP A 66 15.98 -5.35 7.07
N ARG A 67 15.82 -6.61 6.64
CA ARG A 67 16.67 -7.23 5.63
C ARG A 67 16.60 -6.52 4.27
N ILE A 68 15.40 -6.11 3.84
CA ILE A 68 15.23 -5.31 2.62
C ILE A 68 15.86 -3.93 2.81
N ALA A 69 15.61 -3.29 3.96
CA ALA A 69 16.17 -1.98 4.27
C ALA A 69 17.71 -2.00 4.21
N GLU A 70 18.38 -3.02 4.78
CA GLU A 70 19.84 -3.15 4.74
C GLU A 70 20.39 -3.24 3.33
N LYS A 71 19.75 -4.04 2.46
CA LYS A 71 20.17 -4.19 1.06
C LYS A 71 20.00 -2.89 0.27
N ALA A 72 18.90 -2.19 0.52
CA ALA A 72 18.48 -1.06 -0.28
C ALA A 72 18.94 0.30 0.27
N PHE A 73 19.56 0.36 1.45
CA PHE A 73 19.86 1.64 2.11
C PHE A 73 20.87 2.49 1.36
N SER A 74 21.89 1.89 0.73
CA SER A 74 22.89 2.65 -0.03
C SER A 74 22.28 3.34 -1.24
N GLU A 75 21.48 2.59 -2.00
CA GLU A 75 20.92 3.02 -3.28
C GLU A 75 19.60 3.77 -3.14
N GLY A 76 18.69 3.24 -2.32
CA GLY A 76 17.35 3.77 -2.13
C GLY A 76 17.26 4.93 -1.13
N PHE A 77 18.30 5.20 -0.34
CA PHE A 77 18.32 6.30 0.62
C PHE A 77 19.60 7.16 0.50
N PRO A 78 19.53 8.30 -0.22
CA PRO A 78 20.71 9.10 -0.57
C PRO A 78 21.54 9.52 0.64
N ALA A 79 22.85 9.24 0.59
CA ALA A 79 23.78 9.53 1.69
C ALA A 79 23.81 11.01 2.11
N GLU A 80 23.72 11.91 1.12
CA GLU A 80 23.72 13.37 1.31
C GLU A 80 22.55 13.86 2.16
N ARG A 81 21.43 13.12 2.15
CA ARG A 81 20.18 13.52 2.81
C ARG A 81 20.01 12.90 4.19
N ARG A 82 20.80 11.88 4.56
CA ARG A 82 20.69 11.16 5.83
C ARG A 82 20.82 12.07 7.05
N LYS A 83 21.74 13.03 7.03
CA LYS A 83 21.91 13.98 8.15
C LYS A 83 20.73 14.93 8.29
N ALA A 84 20.25 15.49 7.17
CA ALA A 84 19.12 16.41 7.16
C ALA A 84 17.83 15.76 7.62
N VAL A 85 17.58 14.50 7.21
CA VAL A 85 16.36 13.77 7.60
C VAL A 85 16.28 13.56 9.11
N VAL A 86 17.41 13.32 9.78
CA VAL A 86 17.48 13.10 11.23
C VAL A 86 17.02 14.33 12.05
N GLU A 87 17.02 15.53 11.44
CA GLU A 87 16.58 16.78 12.05
C GLU A 87 15.10 17.09 11.81
N LEU A 88 14.43 16.38 10.90
CA LEU A 88 13.01 16.54 10.57
C LEU A 88 12.09 16.00 11.67
N ALA A 89 10.86 16.51 11.72
CA ALA A 89 9.80 15.91 12.51
C ALA A 89 9.53 14.47 12.04
N LEU A 90 8.97 13.63 12.91
CA LEU A 90 8.80 12.20 12.63
C LEU A 90 7.96 11.95 11.37
N ASP A 91 6.86 12.67 11.20
CA ASP A 91 5.96 12.45 10.07
C ASP A 91 6.60 12.92 8.75
N GLU A 92 7.28 14.08 8.76
CA GLU A 92 8.05 14.58 7.60
C GLU A 92 9.20 13.63 7.21
N ALA A 93 9.87 13.05 8.20
CA ALA A 93 10.92 12.06 7.96
C ALA A 93 10.36 10.77 7.35
N ILE A 94 9.16 10.35 7.78
CA ILE A 94 8.47 9.18 7.22
C ILE A 94 8.06 9.45 5.78
N ASP A 95 7.44 10.60 5.51
CA ASP A 95 7.05 11.00 4.16
C ASP A 95 8.27 11.01 3.23
N TYR A 96 9.39 11.57 3.70
CA TYR A 96 10.64 11.53 2.95
C TYR A 96 11.11 10.09 2.67
N ALA A 97 11.13 9.22 3.67
CA ALA A 97 11.60 7.85 3.53
C ALA A 97 10.71 7.01 2.59
N VAL A 98 9.39 7.21 2.66
CA VAL A 98 8.43 6.54 1.78
C VAL A 98 8.58 7.04 0.34
N ASN A 99 8.70 8.35 0.14
CA ASN A 99 8.94 8.93 -1.19
C ASN A 99 10.26 8.44 -1.79
N ALA A 100 11.33 8.35 -1.00
CA ALA A 100 12.61 7.80 -1.45
C ALA A 100 12.48 6.32 -1.87
N LEU A 101 11.69 5.53 -1.12
CA LEU A 101 11.43 4.13 -1.44
C LEU A 101 10.67 3.98 -2.77
N GLU A 102 9.63 4.78 -3.00
CA GLU A 102 8.84 4.73 -4.23
C GLU A 102 9.61 5.26 -5.45
N LEU A 103 10.46 6.27 -5.28
CA LEU A 103 11.38 6.72 -6.33
C LEU A 103 12.36 5.60 -6.71
N HIS A 104 12.89 4.88 -5.72
CA HIS A 104 13.82 3.78 -5.98
C HIS A 104 13.13 2.59 -6.67
N LYS A 105 11.92 2.22 -6.24
CA LYS A 105 11.08 1.22 -6.93
C LYS A 105 10.82 1.61 -8.38
N THR A 106 10.55 2.90 -8.63
CA THR A 106 10.35 3.44 -9.98
C THR A 106 11.62 3.34 -10.82
N ALA A 107 12.79 3.67 -10.26
CA ALA A 107 14.08 3.54 -10.94
C ALA A 107 14.43 2.09 -11.32
N LEU A 108 13.89 1.13 -10.56
CA LEU A 108 14.02 -0.31 -10.79
C LEU A 108 12.88 -0.90 -11.63
N LYS A 109 11.88 -0.08 -12.01
CA LYS A 109 10.65 -0.49 -12.71
C LYS A 109 9.86 -1.58 -11.99
N VAL A 110 9.82 -1.53 -10.66
CA VAL A 110 9.10 -2.49 -9.82
C VAL A 110 7.88 -1.86 -9.15
N THR A 111 6.74 -2.55 -9.18
CA THR A 111 5.48 -2.05 -8.59
C THR A 111 5.11 -2.70 -7.25
N ASN A 112 5.71 -3.85 -6.90
CA ASN A 112 5.40 -4.59 -5.67
C ASN A 112 6.66 -4.88 -4.82
N MET A 113 6.46 -5.17 -3.53
CA MET A 113 7.58 -5.38 -2.59
C MET A 113 8.33 -6.70 -2.78
N LYS A 114 7.68 -7.71 -3.39
CA LYS A 114 8.27 -9.03 -3.60
C LYS A 114 9.39 -8.94 -4.63
N ASP A 115 9.10 -8.37 -5.79
CA ASP A 115 10.08 -8.17 -6.86
C ASP A 115 11.16 -7.17 -6.42
N TYR A 116 10.78 -6.19 -5.59
CA TYR A 116 11.72 -5.18 -5.09
C TYR A 116 12.81 -5.82 -4.23
N GLU A 117 12.47 -6.81 -3.38
CA GLU A 117 13.46 -7.49 -2.53
C GLU A 117 14.63 -8.10 -3.33
N ASP A 118 14.38 -8.56 -4.55
CA ASP A 118 15.38 -9.23 -5.40
C ASP A 118 16.34 -8.24 -6.06
N VAL A 119 15.86 -7.04 -6.39
CA VAL A 119 16.59 -6.06 -7.21
C VAL A 119 16.99 -4.78 -6.47
N CYS A 120 16.50 -4.57 -5.23
CA CYS A 120 16.74 -3.36 -4.43
C CYS A 120 18.20 -3.09 -4.04
N LYS A 121 19.13 -3.99 -4.37
CA LYS A 121 20.57 -3.81 -4.21
C LYS A 121 21.22 -3.01 -5.35
N TYR A 122 20.48 -2.75 -6.41
CA TYR A 122 20.92 -1.99 -7.58
C TYR A 122 20.31 -0.59 -7.54
N ALA A 123 20.97 0.40 -8.14
CA ALA A 123 20.49 1.78 -8.15
C ALA A 123 19.36 2.01 -9.17
N SER A 124 19.43 1.31 -10.28
CA SER A 124 18.47 1.38 -11.39
C SER A 124 18.55 0.11 -12.25
N VAL A 125 17.60 -0.06 -13.17
CA VAL A 125 17.63 -1.16 -14.16
C VAL A 125 18.95 -1.19 -14.95
N GLU A 126 19.57 -0.05 -15.21
CA GLU A 126 20.82 0.06 -15.99
C GLU A 126 22.03 -0.49 -15.24
N THR A 127 22.00 -0.45 -13.91
CA THR A 127 23.07 -0.99 -13.05
C THR A 127 22.94 -2.48 -12.76
N MET A 128 21.81 -3.08 -13.17
CA MET A 128 21.65 -4.52 -13.08
C MET A 128 22.55 -5.19 -14.13
N PRO A 129 23.21 -6.32 -13.80
CA PRO A 129 23.85 -7.11 -14.84
C PRO A 129 22.78 -7.43 -15.89
N PRO A 130 23.09 -7.28 -17.20
CA PRO A 130 22.17 -7.69 -18.25
C PRO A 130 21.78 -9.12 -17.92
N LYS A 131 20.48 -9.36 -17.79
CA LYS A 131 19.98 -10.73 -17.71
C LYS A 131 20.62 -11.44 -18.90
N ALA A 132 21.50 -12.40 -18.64
CA ALA A 132 21.89 -13.34 -19.68
C ALA A 132 20.57 -13.81 -20.28
N GLU A 133 20.39 -13.60 -21.58
CA GLU A 133 19.16 -13.91 -22.29
C GLU A 133 18.70 -15.29 -21.83
N GLU A 134 17.69 -15.33 -20.95
CA GLU A 134 16.90 -16.53 -20.78
C GLU A 134 16.21 -16.66 -22.12
N GLU A 135 16.61 -17.66 -22.90
CA GLU A 135 15.82 -18.18 -24.00
C GLU A 135 14.33 -18.17 -23.58
N PRO A 136 13.42 -17.74 -24.47
CA PRO A 136 12.02 -17.63 -24.14
C PRO A 136 11.55 -18.96 -23.55
N LYS A 137 11.12 -18.96 -22.27
CA LYS A 137 10.35 -20.07 -21.73
C LYS A 137 9.16 -20.25 -22.65
N ALA A 138 9.13 -21.41 -23.29
CA ALA A 138 8.17 -21.82 -24.29
C ALA A 138 6.73 -21.51 -23.89
N GLU A 139 5.94 -21.13 -24.91
CA GLU A 139 4.49 -21.22 -24.90
C GLU A 139 4.03 -22.63 -24.48
N GLU A 140 3.24 -22.70 -23.41
CA GLU A 140 2.19 -23.69 -23.18
C GLU A 140 1.07 -22.89 -22.51
N GLU A 141 -0.20 -22.87 -22.93
CA GLU A 141 -0.94 -23.53 -23.99
C GLU A 141 -2.25 -22.72 -24.11
N LYS A 142 -2.83 -22.55 -25.30
CA LYS A 142 -4.19 -22.00 -25.43
C LYS A 142 -5.18 -22.93 -24.71
N PRO A 143 -6.31 -22.39 -24.24
CA PRO A 143 -7.55 -22.86 -24.86
C PRO A 143 -8.36 -21.70 -25.47
N LYS A 144 -8.82 -21.95 -26.70
CA LYS A 144 -10.04 -21.34 -27.22
C LYS A 144 -11.21 -21.87 -26.40
N ALA A 145 -12.09 -20.99 -25.95
CA ALA A 145 -13.51 -21.29 -25.88
C ALA A 145 -14.29 -19.98 -26.01
N GLU A 146 -15.08 -19.90 -27.07
CA GLU A 146 -16.19 -18.97 -27.21
C GLU A 146 -17.11 -19.10 -25.99
N GLY A 147 -17.62 -17.98 -25.48
CA GLY A 147 -18.55 -17.97 -24.36
C GLY A 147 -19.28 -16.63 -24.33
N ASP A 148 -20.47 -16.65 -24.91
CA ASP A 148 -21.46 -15.60 -24.98
C ASP A 148 -21.66 -14.92 -23.61
N VAL A 149 -21.71 -13.58 -23.59
CA VAL A 149 -22.03 -12.81 -22.38
C VAL A 149 -23.54 -12.80 -22.25
N ASP A 150 -24.10 -13.85 -21.65
CA ASP A 150 -25.48 -13.84 -21.21
C ASP A 150 -25.63 -12.91 -20.00
N ALA A 151 -26.45 -11.88 -20.20
CA ALA A 151 -26.80 -10.86 -19.24
C ALA A 151 -27.90 -11.38 -18.30
N ASP A 152 -27.61 -12.36 -17.45
CA ASP A 152 -28.49 -12.70 -16.32
C ASP A 152 -27.69 -13.20 -15.13
N GLY A 153 -27.52 -12.30 -14.15
CA GLY A 153 -26.76 -12.56 -12.94
C GLY A 153 -27.34 -13.71 -12.12
N LYS A 154 -26.68 -14.88 -12.18
CA LYS A 154 -26.58 -15.90 -11.12
C LYS A 154 -25.71 -17.06 -11.62
N GLY A 155 -24.48 -17.15 -11.12
CA GLY A 155 -23.58 -18.29 -11.35
C GLY A 155 -22.31 -18.17 -10.49
N ASP A 156 -21.88 -19.28 -9.92
CA ASP A 156 -20.91 -19.44 -8.83
C ASP A 156 -19.52 -18.83 -9.06
N ALA A 157 -18.92 -18.38 -7.95
CA ALA A 157 -17.58 -17.82 -7.88
C ALA A 157 -16.51 -18.92 -7.99
N GLU A 158 -16.09 -19.24 -9.21
CA GLU A 158 -14.77 -19.83 -9.45
C GLU A 158 -13.98 -18.97 -10.45
N GLU A 159 -12.70 -18.78 -10.11
CA GLU A 159 -11.67 -17.98 -10.79
C GLU A 159 -11.85 -16.46 -10.77
N GLY A 160 -11.26 -15.86 -9.72
CA GLY A 160 -11.17 -14.42 -9.51
C GLY A 160 -10.39 -13.71 -10.62
N VAL A 161 -11.13 -13.14 -11.57
CA VAL A 161 -10.64 -12.11 -12.46
C VAL A 161 -10.20 -10.92 -11.60
N ASP A 162 -8.89 -10.62 -11.60
CA ASP A 162 -8.37 -9.41 -10.96
C ASP A 162 -8.79 -8.18 -11.77
N VAL A 163 -9.98 -7.67 -11.44
CA VAL A 163 -10.60 -6.49 -12.05
C VAL A 163 -9.66 -5.29 -11.99
N VAL A 164 -8.83 -5.18 -10.95
CA VAL A 164 -7.90 -4.08 -10.77
C VAL A 164 -6.70 -4.21 -11.72
N ALA A 165 -6.19 -5.42 -11.92
CA ALA A 165 -5.15 -5.67 -12.93
C ALA A 165 -5.62 -5.33 -14.34
N ASN A 166 -6.86 -5.72 -14.69
CA ASN A 166 -7.46 -5.42 -15.99
C ASN A 166 -7.66 -3.91 -16.20
N VAL A 167 -8.13 -3.20 -15.17
CA VAL A 167 -8.27 -1.73 -15.23
C VAL A 167 -6.90 -1.07 -15.39
N LYS A 168 -5.85 -1.53 -14.70
CA LYS A 168 -4.48 -0.98 -14.84
C LYS A 168 -3.93 -1.17 -16.25
N GLN A 169 -4.19 -2.31 -16.88
CA GLN A 169 -3.78 -2.57 -18.25
C GLN A 169 -4.59 -1.74 -19.27
N ALA A 170 -5.87 -1.51 -19.02
CA ALA A 170 -6.67 -0.61 -19.85
C ALA A 170 -6.18 0.84 -19.74
N ILE A 171 -5.82 1.29 -18.54
CA ILE A 171 -5.31 2.64 -18.28
C ILE A 171 -3.95 2.88 -18.93
N SER A 172 -3.07 1.88 -18.97
CA SER A 172 -1.72 2.03 -19.55
C SER A 172 -1.71 2.21 -21.07
N THR A 173 -2.84 1.96 -21.74
CA THR A 173 -3.00 2.18 -23.19
C THR A 173 -3.64 3.52 -23.54
N LEU A 174 -4.04 4.32 -22.55
CA LEU A 174 -4.66 5.62 -22.78
C LEU A 174 -3.63 6.68 -23.20
N SER A 175 -4.06 7.58 -24.08
CA SER A 175 -3.32 8.83 -24.32
C SER A 175 -3.35 9.73 -23.08
N LEU A 176 -2.41 10.67 -22.98
CA LEU A 176 -2.34 11.61 -21.86
C LEU A 176 -3.65 12.39 -21.63
N ALA A 177 -4.33 12.81 -22.71
CA ALA A 177 -5.61 13.51 -22.61
C ALA A 177 -6.71 12.63 -22.02
N GLN A 178 -6.79 11.37 -22.45
CA GLN A 178 -7.75 10.39 -21.92
C GLN A 178 -7.44 9.98 -20.48
N ALA A 179 -6.15 9.90 -20.13
CA ALA A 179 -5.70 9.63 -18.76
C ALA A 179 -6.08 10.79 -17.81
N ILE A 180 -5.97 12.05 -18.25
CA ILE A 180 -6.39 13.22 -17.48
C ILE A 180 -7.91 13.23 -17.29
N GLU A 181 -8.69 12.91 -18.33
CA GLU A 181 -10.15 12.82 -18.25
C GLU A 181 -10.60 11.70 -17.29
N LEU A 182 -9.97 10.53 -17.39
CA LEU A 182 -10.23 9.42 -16.47
C LEU A 182 -9.82 9.75 -15.03
N ALA A 183 -8.69 10.43 -14.82
CA ALA A 183 -8.26 10.87 -13.50
C ALA A 183 -9.26 11.86 -12.89
N GLY A 184 -9.80 12.78 -13.70
CA GLY A 184 -10.87 13.70 -13.27
C GLY A 184 -12.13 12.95 -12.83
N TRP A 185 -12.58 11.99 -13.65
CA TRP A 185 -13.74 11.16 -13.31
C TRP A 185 -13.52 10.33 -12.04
N LEU A 186 -12.35 9.70 -11.89
CA LEU A 186 -11.97 8.93 -10.69
C LEU A 186 -11.93 9.81 -9.44
N ALA A 187 -11.34 11.00 -9.52
CA ALA A 187 -11.30 11.95 -8.41
C ALA A 187 -12.71 12.34 -7.95
N THR A 188 -13.65 12.58 -8.88
CA THR A 188 -15.06 12.85 -8.54
C THR A 188 -15.70 11.68 -7.79
N HIS A 189 -15.47 10.44 -8.23
CA HIS A 189 -16.07 9.25 -7.60
C HIS A 189 -15.45 8.91 -6.25
N ILE A 190 -14.14 9.07 -6.09
CA ILE A 190 -13.45 8.90 -4.81
C ILE A 190 -13.97 9.92 -3.80
N ASN A 191 -14.08 11.19 -4.19
CA ASN A 191 -14.60 12.24 -3.32
C ASN A 191 -16.07 11.99 -2.93
N ALA A 192 -16.90 11.51 -3.87
CA ALA A 192 -18.29 11.14 -3.57
C ALA A 192 -18.38 9.94 -2.60
N ALA A 193 -17.51 8.93 -2.76
CA ALA A 193 -17.45 7.79 -1.87
C ALA A 193 -16.96 8.16 -0.46
N GLN A 194 -15.98 9.07 -0.37
CA GLN A 194 -15.49 9.62 0.90
C GLN A 194 -16.60 10.40 1.62
N ALA A 195 -17.30 11.29 0.92
CA ALA A 195 -18.42 12.04 1.48
C ALA A 195 -19.57 11.12 1.94
N ALA A 196 -19.86 10.04 1.20
CA ALA A 196 -20.86 9.06 1.61
C ALA A 196 -20.42 8.26 2.85
N THR A 197 -19.14 7.94 2.95
CA THR A 197 -18.56 7.25 4.12
C THR A 197 -18.62 8.16 5.34
N GLU A 198 -18.20 9.41 5.20
CA GLU A 198 -18.28 10.42 6.26
C GLU A 198 -19.73 10.62 6.74
N ALA A 199 -20.68 10.74 5.82
CA ALA A 199 -22.11 10.84 6.16
C ALA A 199 -22.64 9.58 6.87
N ALA A 200 -22.14 8.39 6.51
CA ALA A 200 -22.49 7.14 7.19
C ALA A 200 -21.89 7.06 8.61
N THR A 201 -20.64 7.49 8.80
CA THR A 201 -20.02 7.60 10.14
C THR A 201 -20.71 8.64 11.01
N VAL A 202 -21.09 9.81 10.46
CA VAL A 202 -21.84 10.83 11.21
C VAL A 202 -23.22 10.31 11.63
N LYS A 203 -23.90 9.52 10.78
CA LYS A 203 -25.15 8.83 11.17
C LYS A 203 -24.94 7.77 12.25
N ALA A 204 -23.81 7.05 12.22
CA ALA A 204 -23.47 6.03 13.22
C ALA A 204 -23.06 6.65 14.57
N GLU A 205 -22.38 7.80 14.57
CA GLU A 205 -21.97 8.52 15.78
C GLU A 205 -23.10 9.39 16.38
N GLY A 206 -24.11 9.74 15.57
CA GLY A 206 -25.27 10.53 15.99
C GLY A 206 -26.27 9.83 16.92
N GLY A 207 -26.02 8.59 17.35
CA GLY A 207 -26.84 7.89 18.35
C GLY A 207 -28.30 7.70 17.95
N GLN A 208 -28.63 7.75 16.66
CA GLN A 208 -29.96 7.37 16.20
C GLN A 208 -29.98 5.85 16.06
N GLU A 209 -30.70 5.19 16.96
CA GLU A 209 -30.88 3.74 17.01
C GLU A 209 -31.33 3.25 15.63
N TRP A 210 -30.37 2.80 14.82
CA TRP A 210 -30.65 2.26 13.50
C TRP A 210 -31.32 0.91 13.70
N ASN A 211 -32.65 0.93 13.72
CA ASN A 211 -33.45 -0.27 13.77
C ASN A 211 -33.81 -0.68 12.33
N PRO A 212 -33.18 -1.73 11.76
CA PRO A 212 -33.45 -2.16 10.39
C PRO A 212 -34.93 -2.53 10.16
N ALA A 213 -35.69 -2.86 11.20
CA ALA A 213 -37.13 -3.09 11.08
C ALA A 213 -37.93 -1.81 10.77
N ASP A 214 -37.56 -0.68 11.38
CA ASP A 214 -38.24 0.60 11.20
C ASP A 214 -37.93 1.23 9.83
N GLU A 215 -36.68 1.10 9.36
CA GLU A 215 -36.29 1.54 8.01
C GLU A 215 -36.97 0.70 6.91
N LEU A 216 -37.11 -0.62 7.12
CA LEU A 216 -37.84 -1.48 6.18
C LEU A 216 -39.34 -1.15 6.14
N ALA A 217 -39.94 -0.82 7.29
CA ALA A 217 -41.33 -0.40 7.38
C ALA A 217 -41.56 0.95 6.66
N LYS A 218 -40.64 1.90 6.83
CA LYS A 218 -40.68 3.21 6.17
C LYS A 218 -40.51 3.09 4.65
N ALA A 219 -39.57 2.27 4.18
CA ALA A 219 -39.36 2.03 2.76
C ALA A 219 -40.58 1.34 2.09
N LYS A 220 -41.25 0.41 2.80
CA LYS A 220 -42.50 -0.19 2.32
C LYS A 220 -43.64 0.83 2.24
N ALA A 221 -43.79 1.67 3.26
CA ALA A 221 -44.81 2.72 3.28
C ALA A 221 -44.61 3.75 2.16
N GLU A 222 -43.37 4.19 1.89
CA GLU A 222 -43.06 5.09 0.77
C GLU A 222 -43.29 4.44 -0.60
N GLY A 223 -42.93 3.16 -0.75
CA GLY A 223 -43.22 2.40 -1.96
C GLY A 223 -44.72 2.26 -2.23
N GLU A 224 -45.50 2.04 -1.19
CA GLU A 224 -46.96 1.92 -1.30
C GLU A 224 -47.63 3.28 -1.56
N ALA A 225 -47.14 4.36 -0.97
CA ALA A 225 -47.60 5.72 -1.24
C ALA A 225 -47.33 6.14 -2.70
N LYS A 226 -46.13 5.83 -3.22
CA LYS A 226 -45.79 6.08 -4.64
C LYS A 226 -46.63 5.25 -5.61
N ARG A 227 -46.99 4.01 -5.24
CA ARG A 227 -47.89 3.17 -6.05
C ARG A 227 -49.36 3.61 -5.99
N LYS A 228 -49.80 4.28 -4.93
CA LYS A 228 -51.15 4.88 -4.84
C LYS A 228 -51.23 6.25 -5.51
N ALA A 229 -50.10 6.90 -5.73
CA ALA A 229 -50.00 8.20 -6.41
C ALA A 229 -49.72 8.08 -7.92
N ALA A 230 -49.51 6.87 -8.44
CA ALA A 230 -49.39 6.53 -9.85
C ALA A 230 -50.67 5.84 -10.33
#